data_AF-T2J9G7-F1
#
_entry.id   AF-T2J9G7-F1
#
_cell.length_a   1.000
_cell.length_b   1.000
_cell.length_c   1.000
_cell.angle_alpha   90.00
_cell.angle_beta   90.00
_cell.angle_gamma   90.00
#
_symmetry.space_group_name_H-M   'P 1'
#
loop_
_entity.id
_entity.type
_entity.pdbx_description
1 polymer ?
#
loop_
_entity_poly.entity_id
_entity_poly.type
_entity_poly.pdbx_seq_one_letter_code
_entity_poly.pdbx_strand_id
1 'polypeptide(L)' 'MLEKLIIFLQDELNIPAEEVNLALRHTQAIPAQVPMQLWKYGLIDITQLEQIFDWLD' A
#
# COMPACT_ATOMS: atom_id res chain seq x y z
N MET A 1 6.74 5.68 -9.84
CA MET A 1 7.04 4.86 -8.64
C MET A 1 5.75 4.50 -7.92
N LEU A 2 4.93 5.49 -7.54
CA LEU A 2 3.62 5.25 -6.91
C LEU A 2 2.68 4.38 -7.76
N GLU A 3 2.63 4.59 -9.08
CA GLU A 3 1.79 3.78 -9.99
C GLU A 3 2.18 2.29 -9.97
N LYS A 4 3.48 1.97 -9.90
CA LYS A 4 3.95 0.58 -9.80
C LYS A 4 3.55 -0.06 -8.47
N LEU A 5 3.60 0.73 -7.38
CA LEU A 5 3.15 0.28 -6.07
C LEU A 5 1.65 -0.03 -6.09
N ILE A 6 0.84 0.84 -6.70
CA ILE A 6 -0.61 0.62 -6.80
C ILE A 6 -0.92 -0.68 -7.56
N ILE A 7 -0.21 -0.95 -8.66
CA ILE A 7 -0.36 -2.21 -9.42
C ILE A 7 0.04 -3.40 -8.55
N PHE A 8 1.18 -3.34 -7.87
CA PHE A 8 1.62 -4.41 -6.97
C PHE A 8 0.59 -4.70 -5.86
N LEU A 9 0.06 -3.65 -5.22
CA LEU A 9 -0.95 -3.79 -4.17
C LEU A 9 -2.23 -4.47 -4.70
N GLN A 10 -2.66 -4.14 -5.92
CA GLN A 10 -3.89 -4.68 -6.51
C GLN A 10 -3.71 -6.08 -7.09
N ASP A 11 -2.63 -6.32 -7.83
CA ASP A 11 -2.44 -7.57 -8.57
C ASP A 11 -1.77 -8.67 -7.72
N GLU A 12 -0.72 -8.32 -6.96
CA GLU A 12 0.05 -9.31 -6.19
C GLU A 12 -0.55 -9.53 -4.79
N LEU A 13 -1.07 -8.46 -4.17
CA LEU A 13 -1.64 -8.52 -2.82
C LEU A 13 -3.16 -8.57 -2.77
N ASN A 14 -3.84 -8.52 -3.93
CA ASN A 14 -5.31 -8.52 -4.05
C ASN A 14 -6.00 -7.44 -3.18
N ILE A 15 -5.33 -6.32 -2.94
CA ILE A 15 -5.90 -5.23 -2.16
C ILE A 15 -6.88 -4.46 -3.05
N PRO A 16 -8.16 -4.32 -2.65
CA PRO A 16 -9.15 -3.61 -3.44
C PRO A 16 -8.75 -2.17 -3.76
N ALA A 17 -9.07 -1.70 -4.96
CA ALA A 17 -8.78 -0.32 -5.36
C ALA A 17 -9.39 0.72 -4.41
N GLU A 18 -10.52 0.44 -3.76
CA GLU A 18 -11.13 1.32 -2.76
C GLU A 18 -10.25 1.49 -1.52
N GLU A 19 -9.63 0.40 -1.05
CA GLU A 19 -8.74 0.37 0.10
C GLU A 19 -7.42 1.10 -0.20
N VAL A 20 -6.86 0.85 -1.40
CA VAL A 20 -5.69 1.60 -1.89
C VAL A 20 -6.01 3.08 -1.98
N ASN A 21 -7.16 3.46 -2.55
CA ASN A 21 -7.59 4.86 -2.63
C ASN A 21 -7.79 5.50 -1.26
N LEU A 22 -8.27 4.76 -0.26
CA LEU A 22 -8.40 5.26 1.11
C LEU A 22 -7.02 5.61 1.70
N ALA A 23 -6.05 4.71 1.53
CA ALA A 23 -4.68 4.93 1.98
C ALA A 23 -3.99 6.11 1.26
N LEU A 24 -4.29 6.32 -0.02
CA LEU A 24 -3.69 7.39 -0.82
C LEU A 24 -4.13 8.80 -0.42
N ARG A 25 -5.36 8.98 0.10
CA ARG A 25 -5.95 10.31 0.42
C ARG A 25 -5.10 11.18 1.34
N HIS A 26 -4.30 10.56 2.23
CA HIS A 26 -3.48 11.25 3.21
C HIS A 26 -1.97 11.08 3.00
N THR A 27 -1.57 10.57 1.83
CA THR A 27 -0.15 10.40 1.50
C THR A 27 0.32 11.60 0.69
N GLN A 28 1.43 12.23 1.10
CA GLN A 28 1.98 13.42 0.43
C GLN A 28 2.72 13.03 -0.87
N ALA A 29 2.17 12.10 -1.64
CA ALA A 29 2.80 11.42 -2.77
C ALA A 29 4.12 10.68 -2.42
N ILE A 30 4.34 10.37 -1.15
CA ILE A 30 5.49 9.61 -0.67
C ILE A 30 5.10 8.12 -0.68
N PRO A 31 5.69 7.27 -1.56
CA PRO A 31 5.28 5.87 -1.71
C PRO A 31 5.38 5.07 -0.40
N ALA A 32 6.42 5.29 0.40
CA ALA A 32 6.62 4.63 1.69
C ALA A 32 5.54 4.98 2.76
N GLN A 33 4.71 6.02 2.53
CA GLN A 33 3.60 6.33 3.43
C GLN A 33 2.37 5.48 3.15
N VAL A 34 2.19 4.97 1.93
CA VAL A 34 1.01 4.17 1.53
C VAL A 34 0.90 2.87 2.34
N PRO A 35 1.95 2.04 2.49
CA PRO A 35 1.89 0.80 3.26
C PRO A 35 1.56 1.09 4.73
N MET A 36 2.14 2.17 5.28
CA MET A 36 1.85 2.60 6.64
C MET A 36 0.40 3.05 6.85
N GLN A 37 -0.23 3.69 5.86
CA GLN A 37 -1.66 4.04 5.95
C GLN A 37 -2.55 2.80 5.84
N LEU A 38 -2.23 1.86 4.92
CA LEU A 38 -2.95 0.60 4.80
C LEU A 38 -2.98 -0.17 6.13
N TRP A 39 -1.83 -0.27 6.80
CA TRP A 39 -1.73 -0.94 8.10
C TRP A 39 -2.49 -0.18 9.21
N LYS A 40 -2.38 1.15 9.26
CA LYS A 40 -3.12 1.97 10.24
C LYS A 40 -4.63 1.86 10.11
N TYR A 41 -5.14 1.65 8.90
CA TYR A 41 -6.56 1.44 8.65
C TYR A 41 -6.99 -0.02 8.86
N GLY A 42 -6.07 -0.95 9.14
CA GLY A 42 -6.36 -2.37 9.29
C GLY A 42 -6.71 -3.08 7.99
N LEU A 43 -6.29 -2.51 6.85
CA LEU A 43 -6.54 -3.03 5.50
C LEU A 43 -5.56 -4.13 5.10
N ILE A 44 -4.41 -4.16 5.78
CA ILE A 44 -3.38 -5.19 5.60
C ILE A 44 -2.86 -5.64 6.96
N ASP A 45 -2.35 -6.87 7.01
CA ASP A 45 -1.62 -7.36 8.18
C ASP A 45 -0.13 -6.97 8.14
N ILE A 46 0.59 -7.34 9.21
CA ILE A 46 2.02 -7.03 9.33
C ILE A 46 2.88 -7.78 8.29
N THR A 47 2.47 -8.98 7.88
CA THR A 47 3.19 -9.79 6.89
C THR A 47 3.11 -9.14 5.50
N GLN A 48 1.91 -8.69 5.14
CA GLN A 48 1.70 -7.92 3.92
C GLN A 48 2.44 -6.58 3.95
N LEU A 49 2.48 -5.91 5.12
CA LEU A 49 3.25 -4.68 5.29
C LEU A 49 4.74 -4.91 4.99
N GLU A 50 5.34 -5.95 5.59
CA GLU A 50 6.73 -6.34 5.35
C GLU A 50 6.98 -6.63 3.87
N GLN A 51 6.11 -7.40 3.22
CA GLN A 51 6.22 -7.72 1.79
C GLN A 51 6.18 -6.47 0.90
N ILE A 52 5.38 -5.47 1.25
CA ILE A 52 5.33 -4.20 0.50
C ILE A 52 6.63 -3.41 0.70
N PHE A 53 7.20 -3.41 1.92
CA PHE A 53 8.48 -2.74 2.18
C PHE A 53 9.64 -3.42 1.47
N ASP A 54 9.68 -4.76 1.46
CA ASP A 54 10.69 -5.54 0.71
C ASP A 54 10.63 -5.26 -0.80
N TRP A 55 9.43 -4.98 -1.34
CA TRP A 55 9.27 -4.61 -2.74
C TRP A 55 9.69 -3.15 -3.03
N LEU A 56 9.66 -2.27 -2.01
CA LEU A 56 10.02 -0.86 -2.15
C LEU A 56 11.53 -0.59 -2.12
N ASP A 57 12.32 -1.50 -1.53
CA ASP A 57 13.80 -1.48 -1.55
C ASP A 57 14.36 -1.79 -2.97
#